data_AF-A0A938NA20-F1
#
_entry.id   AF-A0A938NA20-F1
#
_cell.length_a   1.000
_cell.length_b   1.000
_cell.length_c   1.000
_cell.angle_alpha   90.00
_cell.angle_beta   90.00
_cell.angle_gamma   90.00
#
_symmetry.space_group_name_H-M   'P 1'
#
loop_
_entity.id
_entity.type
_entity.pdbx_description
1 polymer ?
#
loop_
_entity_poly.entity_id
_entity_poly.type
_entity_poly.pdbx_seq_one_letter_code
_entity_poly.pdbx_strand_id
1 'polypeptide(L)'
;MLVLHCNWSGHALHLWAEDLARARQELTATDPAHHPFIANHDELLHAVRAAGILHSGTHAKQTELALLLPHRPLVGGAIPLPSSRLSALLGTSIDGDEDLQLATARVPSLEIAPRDALGVLLALHQDDTTHHSIHLGHEIRWWNAVGRMAVDLIADQRVVPSLRQERTGALHAAWQPWMHDGEWNARLERLISSVPASARAVGDDGYATGGAGAWAMLEDCLGRMVDAQVRDALSAETYIDAIDGADQAADPHVAWLAGLLDRGDSVVQPKSLDQSLLKLVRSWIGNLEDINESSAWRLRFELHEPPSSEEPVADVLWHCSFHLADPAGTTTVDAEQIWAKAGGGKHAKNAARAEEMGALLLAELSRASRTWPVLEESLEESDPCGMDLTTKQAYALLA
;
A
#
# COMPACT_ATOMS: atom_id res chain seq x y z
N MET A 1 -33.68 12.34 -2.11
CA MET A 1 -32.74 11.55 -2.95
C MET A 1 -31.39 12.19 -2.78
N LEU A 2 -30.39 11.40 -2.42
CA LEU A 2 -29.08 11.90 -2.04
C LEU A 2 -28.04 11.59 -3.11
N VAL A 3 -27.02 12.44 -3.22
CA VAL A 3 -25.78 12.13 -3.95
C VAL A 3 -24.68 11.94 -2.90
N LEU A 4 -24.23 10.70 -2.73
CA LEU A 4 -23.22 10.32 -1.74
C LEU A 4 -21.81 10.49 -2.29
N HIS A 5 -20.94 11.04 -1.44
CA HIS A 5 -19.54 11.33 -1.73
C HIS A 5 -18.62 10.72 -0.66
N CYS A 6 -17.36 10.51 -1.05
CA CYS A 6 -16.32 10.01 -0.17
C CYS A 6 -15.05 10.87 -0.24
N ASN A 7 -14.44 11.08 0.93
CA ASN A 7 -13.13 11.70 1.06
C ASN A 7 -12.33 11.01 2.16
N TRP A 8 -11.00 11.11 2.10
CA TRP A 8 -10.13 10.67 3.19
C TRP A 8 -9.55 11.89 3.91
N SER A 9 -9.66 11.90 5.24
CA SER A 9 -9.17 12.99 6.08
C SER A 9 -8.95 12.49 7.50
N GLY A 10 -7.99 13.07 8.22
CA GLY A 10 -7.78 12.75 9.63
C GLY A 10 -7.60 11.24 9.88
N HIS A 11 -6.99 10.53 8.93
CA HIS A 11 -6.76 9.08 8.99
C HIS A 11 -8.02 8.20 8.94
N ALA A 12 -9.12 8.72 8.41
CA ALA A 12 -10.40 8.04 8.32
C ALA A 12 -11.11 8.32 6.98
N LEU A 13 -12.06 7.44 6.64
CA LEU A 13 -12.96 7.65 5.50
C LEU A 13 -14.13 8.51 5.96
N HIS A 14 -14.45 9.56 5.20
CA HIS A 14 -15.60 10.42 5.44
C HIS A 14 -16.66 10.22 4.37
N LEU A 15 -17.90 9.98 4.82
CA LEU A 15 -19.08 9.98 3.97
C LEU A 15 -19.85 11.29 4.16
N TRP A 16 -20.30 11.92 3.09
CA TRP A 16 -21.21 13.07 3.12
C TRP A 16 -22.10 13.05 1.89
N ALA A 17 -23.22 13.77 1.90
CA ALA A 17 -24.14 13.72 0.78
C ALA A 17 -24.85 15.04 0.47
N GLU A 18 -25.04 15.30 -0.82
CA GLU A 18 -25.89 16.38 -1.31
C GLU A 18 -27.35 15.90 -1.38
N ASP A 19 -28.31 16.78 -1.08
CA ASP A 19 -29.74 16.50 -1.15
C ASP A 19 -30.40 17.22 -2.34
N LEU A 20 -31.01 16.43 -3.23
CA LEU A 20 -31.67 16.97 -4.43
C LEU A 20 -32.87 17.87 -4.12
N ALA A 21 -33.65 17.56 -3.07
CA ALA A 21 -34.80 18.37 -2.71
C ALA A 21 -34.38 19.73 -2.15
N ARG A 22 -33.27 19.80 -1.39
CA ARG A 22 -32.66 21.06 -0.96
C ARG A 22 -32.10 21.85 -2.12
N ALA A 23 -31.40 21.19 -3.05
CA ALA A 23 -30.81 21.85 -4.21
C ALA A 23 -31.85 22.44 -5.20
N ARG A 24 -33.11 21.99 -5.14
CA ARG A 24 -34.23 22.53 -5.94
C ARG A 24 -34.86 23.80 -5.36
N GLN A 25 -34.53 24.17 -4.13
CA GLN A 25 -35.07 25.37 -3.49
C GLN A 25 -34.31 26.61 -4.01
N GLU A 26 -35.00 27.74 -4.17
CA GLU A 26 -34.32 29.01 -4.53
C GLU A 26 -33.34 29.40 -3.42
N LEU A 27 -32.06 29.43 -3.77
CA LEU A 27 -31.00 29.83 -2.85
C LEU A 27 -30.90 31.36 -2.83
N THR A 28 -31.07 31.95 -1.65
CA THR A 28 -30.61 33.32 -1.37
C THR A 28 -29.12 33.32 -1.09
N ALA A 29 -28.46 34.47 -1.11
CA ALA A 29 -27.04 34.56 -0.74
C ALA A 29 -26.82 33.91 0.64
N THR A 30 -26.05 32.83 0.66
CA THR A 30 -25.76 32.05 1.87
C THR A 30 -24.38 32.40 2.42
N ASP A 31 -24.16 32.05 3.68
CA ASP A 31 -22.81 32.03 4.26
C ASP A 31 -21.93 31.09 3.40
N PRO A 32 -20.84 31.59 2.79
CA PRO A 32 -19.96 30.77 1.95
C PRO A 32 -19.29 29.64 2.73
N ALA A 33 -19.25 29.70 4.07
CA ALA A 33 -18.69 28.65 4.90
C ALA A 33 -19.60 27.40 4.99
N HIS A 34 -20.87 27.48 4.61
CA HIS A 34 -21.83 26.38 4.74
C HIS A 34 -22.43 26.00 3.39
N HIS A 35 -22.38 24.71 3.08
CA HIS A 35 -22.90 24.21 1.82
C HIS A 35 -24.43 23.98 1.88
N PRO A 36 -25.25 24.70 1.09
CA PRO A 36 -26.67 24.88 1.40
C PRO A 36 -27.57 23.68 1.06
N PHE A 37 -27.06 22.68 0.35
CA PHE A 37 -27.81 21.51 -0.07
C PHE A 37 -27.18 20.19 0.43
N ILE A 38 -26.59 20.19 1.63
CA ILE A 38 -26.05 18.98 2.28
C ILE A 38 -27.08 18.31 3.19
N ALA A 39 -27.14 16.98 3.18
CA ALA A 39 -27.87 16.16 4.14
C ALA A 39 -27.29 16.32 5.56
N ASN A 40 -28.13 16.41 6.59
CA ASN A 40 -27.62 16.43 7.97
C ASN A 40 -27.15 15.02 8.38
N HIS A 41 -26.52 14.91 9.56
CA HIS A 41 -25.96 13.64 10.02
C HIS A 41 -26.99 12.50 10.15
N ASP A 42 -28.19 12.79 10.63
CA ASP A 42 -29.23 11.77 10.85
C ASP A 42 -29.82 11.28 9.52
N GLU A 43 -30.07 12.20 8.59
CA GLU A 43 -30.52 11.90 7.23
C GLU A 43 -29.50 11.04 6.48
N LEU A 44 -28.22 11.42 6.58
CA LEU A 44 -27.12 10.69 5.97
C LEU A 44 -26.98 9.29 6.57
N LEU A 45 -26.93 9.18 7.90
CA LEU A 45 -26.78 7.90 8.61
C LEU A 45 -27.95 6.95 8.30
N HIS A 46 -29.18 7.48 8.29
CA HIS A 46 -30.35 6.70 7.92
C HIS A 46 -30.26 6.19 6.48
N ALA A 47 -29.90 7.06 5.53
CA ALA A 47 -29.82 6.70 4.12
C ALA A 47 -28.75 5.63 3.86
N VAL A 48 -27.53 5.79 4.38
CA VAL A 48 -26.44 4.83 4.14
C VAL A 48 -26.68 3.47 4.83
N ARG A 49 -27.40 3.44 5.96
CA ARG A 49 -27.83 2.18 6.59
C ARG A 49 -28.96 1.51 5.82
N ALA A 50 -29.96 2.28 5.37
CA ALA A 50 -31.07 1.77 4.56
C ALA A 50 -30.58 1.21 3.22
N ALA A 51 -29.53 1.80 2.65
CA ALA A 51 -28.86 1.32 1.46
C ALA A 51 -27.94 0.10 1.70
N GLY A 52 -27.69 -0.30 2.95
CA GLY A 52 -26.76 -1.39 3.26
C GLY A 52 -25.27 -1.05 3.06
N ILE A 53 -24.94 0.24 2.88
CA ILE A 53 -23.57 0.73 2.74
C ILE A 53 -22.84 0.69 4.09
N LEU A 54 -23.54 1.09 5.16
CA LEU A 54 -23.06 0.94 6.53
C LEU A 54 -23.79 -0.21 7.22
N HIS A 55 -23.02 -1.18 7.72
CA HIS A 55 -23.55 -2.31 8.49
C HIS A 55 -23.88 -1.89 9.92
N SER A 56 -24.76 -2.64 10.59
CA SER A 56 -25.24 -2.26 11.93
C SER A 56 -24.14 -2.14 12.99
N GLY A 57 -23.04 -2.90 12.84
CA GLY A 57 -21.88 -2.88 13.74
C GLY A 57 -20.78 -1.87 13.39
N THR A 58 -20.90 -1.15 12.27
CA THR A 58 -19.93 -0.13 11.87
C THR A 58 -20.12 1.13 12.72
N HIS A 59 -19.06 1.56 13.39
CA HIS A 59 -19.08 2.80 14.17
C HIS A 59 -18.83 3.98 13.24
N ALA A 60 -19.81 4.89 13.18
CA ALA A 60 -19.75 6.11 12.39
C ALA A 60 -19.84 7.32 13.32
N LYS A 61 -18.78 8.13 13.37
CA LYS A 61 -18.72 9.32 14.21
C LYS A 61 -19.21 10.53 13.41
N GLN A 62 -20.18 11.27 13.95
CA GLN A 62 -20.66 12.51 13.35
C GLN A 62 -19.59 13.59 13.50
N THR A 63 -19.20 14.21 12.39
CA THR A 63 -18.20 15.28 12.35
C THR A 63 -18.48 16.24 11.20
N GLU A 64 -17.60 17.21 10.98
CA GLU A 64 -17.63 18.08 9.80
C GLU A 64 -16.35 17.93 9.00
N LEU A 65 -16.46 18.09 7.69
CA LEU A 65 -15.35 18.07 6.77
C LEU A 65 -15.25 19.43 6.06
N ALA A 66 -14.04 20.00 6.02
CA ALA A 66 -13.76 21.22 5.28
C ALA A 66 -13.32 20.88 3.85
N LEU A 67 -14.17 21.21 2.88
CA LEU A 67 -13.95 20.91 1.46
C LEU A 67 -13.67 22.18 0.67
N LEU A 68 -12.63 22.17 -0.14
CA LEU A 68 -12.33 23.20 -1.12
C LEU A 68 -13.17 22.95 -2.37
N LEU A 69 -14.26 23.71 -2.52
CA LEU A 69 -15.26 23.50 -3.57
C LEU A 69 -15.31 24.69 -4.54
N PRO A 70 -15.68 24.47 -5.81
CA PRO A 70 -15.93 25.56 -6.75
C PRO A 70 -17.18 26.32 -6.32
N HIS A 71 -17.06 27.64 -6.21
CA HIS A 71 -18.13 28.56 -5.88
C HIS A 71 -18.39 29.51 -7.04
N ARG A 72 -19.67 29.79 -7.28
CA ARG A 72 -20.11 30.87 -8.16
C ARG A 72 -20.17 32.17 -7.35
N PRO A 73 -19.49 33.23 -7.77
CA PRO A 73 -19.59 34.53 -7.12
C PRO A 73 -20.97 35.14 -7.34
N LEU A 74 -21.50 35.80 -6.32
CA LEU A 74 -22.76 36.56 -6.35
C LEU A 74 -22.55 37.94 -5.74
N VAL A 75 -23.46 38.87 -6.05
CA VAL A 75 -23.44 40.19 -5.41
C VAL A 75 -23.69 40.03 -3.92
N GLY A 76 -22.65 40.18 -3.10
CA GLY A 76 -22.71 40.06 -1.64
C GLY A 76 -22.37 38.67 -1.07
N GLY A 77 -21.86 37.73 -1.87
CA GLY A 77 -21.45 36.41 -1.38
C GLY A 77 -20.97 35.46 -2.47
N ALA A 78 -20.91 34.17 -2.16
CA ALA A 78 -20.61 33.11 -3.13
C ALA A 78 -21.39 31.85 -2.74
N ILE A 79 -21.76 31.03 -3.72
CA ILE A 79 -22.50 29.78 -3.49
C ILE A 79 -21.72 28.61 -4.08
N PRO A 80 -21.50 27.52 -3.34
CA PRO A 80 -20.84 26.33 -3.88
C PRO A 80 -21.69 25.72 -4.98
N LEU A 81 -21.02 25.26 -6.04
CA LEU A 81 -21.68 24.53 -7.11
C LEU A 81 -22.08 23.12 -6.68
N PRO A 82 -23.23 22.61 -7.17
CA PRO A 82 -23.55 21.20 -7.01
C PRO A 82 -22.53 20.31 -7.74
N SER A 83 -22.32 19.10 -7.24
CA SER A 83 -21.49 18.12 -7.93
C SER A 83 -22.02 17.84 -9.34
N SER A 84 -21.18 17.30 -10.22
CA SER A 84 -21.60 16.95 -11.59
C SER A 84 -22.76 15.96 -11.60
N ARG A 85 -22.82 15.05 -10.62
CA ARG A 85 -23.91 14.09 -10.47
C ARG A 85 -25.20 14.79 -10.07
N LEU A 86 -25.16 15.68 -9.07
CA LEU A 86 -26.33 16.44 -8.65
C LEU A 86 -26.81 17.40 -9.76
N SER A 87 -25.90 18.06 -10.46
CA SER A 87 -26.22 18.92 -11.62
C SER A 87 -26.99 18.14 -12.70
N ALA A 88 -26.53 16.93 -13.04
CA ALA A 88 -27.23 16.07 -13.98
C ALA A 88 -28.65 15.69 -13.51
N LEU A 89 -28.85 15.48 -12.21
CA LEU A 89 -30.16 15.19 -11.61
C LEU A 89 -31.09 16.41 -11.56
N LEU A 90 -30.51 17.61 -11.45
CA LEU A 90 -31.22 18.88 -11.54
C LEU A 90 -31.56 19.26 -12.99
N GLY A 91 -30.93 18.61 -13.98
CA GLY A 91 -31.04 18.98 -15.40
C GLY A 91 -30.33 20.30 -15.71
N THR A 92 -29.32 20.66 -14.92
CA THR A 92 -28.52 21.88 -15.09
C THR A 92 -27.14 21.53 -15.66
N SER A 93 -26.62 22.38 -16.53
CA SER A 93 -25.21 22.36 -16.94
C SER A 93 -24.49 23.54 -16.29
N ILE A 94 -23.22 23.32 -15.95
CA ILE A 94 -22.30 24.41 -15.60
C ILE A 94 -21.64 24.82 -16.92
N ASP A 95 -21.84 26.06 -17.34
CA ASP A 95 -21.23 26.58 -18.55
C ASP A 95 -19.74 26.91 -18.29
N GLY A 96 -18.88 26.67 -19.29
CA GLY A 96 -17.42 26.79 -19.14
C GLY A 96 -16.88 28.21 -18.95
N ASP A 97 -17.73 29.23 -19.13
CA ASP A 97 -17.39 30.67 -19.04
C ASP A 97 -17.74 31.30 -17.67
N GLU A 98 -18.08 30.51 -16.65
CA GLU A 98 -18.35 31.04 -15.31
C GLU A 98 -17.05 31.44 -14.58
N ASP A 99 -17.04 32.62 -13.93
CA ASP A 99 -15.94 33.11 -13.08
C ASP A 99 -15.85 32.35 -11.73
N LEU A 100 -15.60 31.04 -11.80
CA LEU A 100 -15.58 30.17 -10.62
C LEU A 100 -14.34 30.39 -9.75
N GLN A 101 -14.55 30.35 -8.44
CA GLN A 101 -13.48 30.46 -7.44
C GLN A 101 -13.52 29.29 -6.48
N LEU A 102 -12.35 28.81 -6.04
CA LEU A 102 -12.27 27.81 -4.99
C LEU A 102 -12.39 28.48 -3.62
N ALA A 103 -13.33 28.00 -2.81
CA ALA A 103 -13.51 28.43 -1.43
C ALA A 103 -13.84 27.22 -0.53
N THR A 104 -13.48 27.32 0.74
CA THR A 104 -13.73 26.26 1.72
C THR A 104 -15.18 26.31 2.18
N ALA A 105 -15.89 25.20 2.07
CA ALA A 105 -17.20 24.97 2.65
C ALA A 105 -17.14 23.79 3.64
N ARG A 106 -17.80 23.94 4.79
CA ARG A 106 -17.97 22.86 5.78
C ARG A 106 -19.21 22.05 5.47
N VAL A 107 -19.06 20.73 5.51
CA VAL A 107 -20.14 19.77 5.28
C VAL A 107 -20.26 18.80 6.45
N PRO A 108 -21.47 18.53 6.96
CA PRO A 108 -21.73 17.37 7.82
C PRO A 108 -21.22 16.08 7.19
N SER A 109 -20.47 15.29 7.94
CA SER A 109 -19.94 14.00 7.48
C SER A 109 -19.98 12.92 8.57
N LEU A 110 -19.92 11.67 8.13
CA LEU A 110 -19.72 10.50 8.97
C LEU A 110 -18.28 10.02 8.80
N GLU A 111 -17.50 10.11 9.87
CA GLU A 111 -16.14 9.58 9.98
C GLU A 111 -16.22 8.07 10.27
N ILE A 112 -15.58 7.28 9.41
CA ILE A 112 -15.51 5.81 9.44
C ILE A 112 -14.06 5.41 9.65
N ALA A 113 -13.80 4.66 10.71
CA ALA A 113 -12.45 4.20 11.04
C ALA A 113 -11.88 3.28 9.95
N PRO A 114 -10.55 3.24 9.74
CA PRO A 114 -9.91 2.41 8.71
C PRO A 114 -10.32 0.94 8.71
N ARG A 115 -10.59 0.39 9.90
CA ARG A 115 -11.09 -0.98 10.10
C ARG A 115 -12.37 -1.27 9.33
N ASP A 116 -13.30 -0.32 9.30
CA ASP A 116 -14.59 -0.47 8.61
C ASP A 116 -14.55 0.13 7.20
N ALA A 117 -13.63 1.06 6.93
CA ALA A 117 -13.56 1.83 5.69
C ALA A 117 -13.46 0.94 4.44
N LEU A 118 -12.65 -0.12 4.47
CA LEU A 118 -12.52 -1.02 3.32
C LEU A 118 -13.85 -1.69 2.98
N GLY A 119 -14.57 -2.21 3.98
CA GLY A 119 -15.87 -2.83 3.79
C GLY A 119 -16.90 -1.85 3.22
N VAL A 120 -16.86 -0.59 3.66
CA VAL A 120 -17.70 0.49 3.12
C VAL A 120 -17.38 0.78 1.66
N LEU A 121 -16.10 0.94 1.31
CA LEU A 121 -15.70 1.16 -0.09
C LEU A 121 -16.11 0.01 -0.99
N LEU A 122 -15.96 -1.22 -0.53
CA LEU A 122 -16.40 -2.40 -1.28
C LEU A 122 -17.92 -2.50 -1.37
N ALA A 123 -18.70 -1.93 -0.45
CA ALA A 123 -20.16 -1.92 -0.54
C ALA A 123 -20.67 -0.94 -1.60
N LEU A 124 -19.91 0.12 -1.93
CA LEU A 124 -20.29 1.19 -2.85
C LEU A 124 -20.24 0.76 -4.33
N HIS A 125 -21.17 -0.06 -4.79
CA HIS A 125 -21.20 -0.47 -6.21
C HIS A 125 -21.95 0.54 -7.08
N GLN A 126 -21.42 0.86 -8.27
CA GLN A 126 -22.03 1.81 -9.20
C GLN A 126 -23.15 1.22 -10.06
N ASP A 127 -23.15 -0.10 -10.24
CA ASP A 127 -24.19 -0.81 -10.98
C ASP A 127 -25.35 -1.04 -10.04
N ASP A 128 -26.24 -0.04 -9.94
CA ASP A 128 -27.20 -0.08 -8.87
C ASP A 128 -28.64 0.24 -9.27
N THR A 129 -29.41 -0.85 -9.25
CA THR A 129 -30.87 -0.88 -9.15
C THR A 129 -31.30 -1.09 -7.69
N THR A 130 -30.37 -1.12 -6.71
CA THR A 130 -30.69 -1.48 -5.31
C THR A 130 -30.86 -0.27 -4.38
N HIS A 131 -30.13 0.83 -4.56
CA HIS A 131 -30.21 2.06 -3.76
C HIS A 131 -31.13 3.10 -4.42
N HIS A 132 -32.44 2.84 -4.45
CA HIS A 132 -33.43 3.72 -5.08
C HIS A 132 -33.42 5.18 -4.59
N SER A 133 -32.76 5.47 -3.46
CA SER A 133 -32.67 6.81 -2.85
C SER A 133 -31.28 7.44 -2.87
N ILE A 134 -30.23 6.75 -3.31
CA ILE A 134 -28.84 7.24 -3.30
C ILE A 134 -28.21 7.10 -4.68
N HIS A 135 -27.69 8.21 -5.21
CA HIS A 135 -26.76 8.22 -6.33
C HIS A 135 -25.33 8.38 -5.81
N LEU A 136 -24.37 7.81 -6.52
CA LEU A 136 -22.96 7.93 -6.18
C LEU A 136 -22.29 9.07 -6.96
N GLY A 137 -21.47 9.85 -6.24
CA GLY A 137 -20.54 10.80 -6.81
C GLY A 137 -19.58 10.12 -7.80
N HIS A 138 -19.00 10.91 -8.70
CA HIS A 138 -18.15 10.36 -9.76
C HIS A 138 -16.82 9.80 -9.21
N GLU A 139 -16.33 10.35 -8.10
CA GLU A 139 -15.11 9.93 -7.42
C GLU A 139 -15.22 8.58 -6.71
N ILE A 140 -16.43 8.09 -6.44
CA ILE A 140 -16.63 6.77 -5.83
C ILE A 140 -16.03 5.66 -6.70
N ARG A 141 -16.00 5.85 -8.02
CA ARG A 141 -15.34 4.95 -8.97
C ARG A 141 -13.86 4.77 -8.67
N TRP A 142 -13.20 5.87 -8.33
CA TRP A 142 -11.79 5.90 -7.97
C TRP A 142 -11.60 5.29 -6.57
N TRP A 143 -12.43 5.65 -5.59
CA TRP A 143 -12.38 5.05 -4.25
C TRP A 143 -12.59 3.53 -4.25
N ASN A 144 -13.48 3.01 -5.10
CA ASN A 144 -13.63 1.56 -5.29
C ASN A 144 -12.36 0.91 -5.84
N ALA A 145 -11.64 1.60 -6.74
CA ALA A 145 -10.36 1.11 -7.25
C ALA A 145 -9.30 1.10 -6.13
N VAL A 146 -9.29 2.09 -5.23
CA VAL A 146 -8.46 2.08 -4.01
C VAL A 146 -8.81 0.90 -3.11
N GLY A 147 -10.09 0.67 -2.82
CA GLY A 147 -10.54 -0.46 -2.01
C GLY A 147 -10.14 -1.81 -2.61
N ARG A 148 -10.33 -1.99 -3.92
CA ARG A 148 -9.89 -3.20 -4.65
C ARG A 148 -8.37 -3.37 -4.60
N MET A 149 -7.61 -2.28 -4.72
CA MET A 149 -6.15 -2.32 -4.59
C MET A 149 -5.72 -2.80 -3.20
N ALA A 150 -6.40 -2.35 -2.13
CA ALA A 150 -6.14 -2.84 -0.78
C ALA A 150 -6.44 -4.34 -0.64
N VAL A 151 -7.55 -4.83 -1.22
CA VAL A 151 -7.88 -6.27 -1.25
C VAL A 151 -6.79 -7.07 -1.96
N ASP A 152 -6.34 -6.61 -3.13
CA ASP A 152 -5.31 -7.31 -3.90
C ASP A 152 -3.97 -7.35 -3.12
N LEU A 153 -3.59 -6.27 -2.43
CA LEU A 153 -2.40 -6.25 -1.57
C LEU A 153 -2.48 -7.28 -0.43
N ILE A 154 -3.66 -7.40 0.20
CA ILE A 154 -3.89 -8.37 1.29
C ILE A 154 -3.91 -9.80 0.74
N ALA A 155 -4.61 -10.03 -0.37
CA ALA A 155 -4.75 -11.34 -1.00
C ALA A 155 -3.41 -11.89 -1.47
N ASP A 156 -2.55 -11.03 -2.01
CA ASP A 156 -1.20 -11.37 -2.45
C ASP A 156 -0.18 -11.41 -1.28
N GLN A 157 -0.63 -11.22 -0.03
CA GLN A 157 0.21 -11.18 1.17
C GLN A 157 1.34 -10.13 1.09
N ARG A 158 1.12 -9.04 0.36
CA ARG A 158 2.12 -7.97 0.13
C ARG A 158 2.08 -6.96 1.27
N VAL A 159 2.35 -7.45 2.47
CA VAL A 159 2.36 -6.67 3.71
C VAL A 159 3.64 -6.93 4.48
N VAL A 160 4.25 -5.86 4.98
CA VAL A 160 5.49 -5.94 5.77
C VAL A 160 5.27 -5.34 7.15
N PRO A 161 5.82 -5.95 8.22
CA PRO A 161 5.81 -5.36 9.53
C PRO A 161 6.74 -4.14 9.55
N SER A 162 6.29 -3.03 10.14
CA SER A 162 7.02 -1.77 10.17
C SER A 162 6.87 -1.03 11.51
N LEU A 163 7.61 0.07 11.64
CA LEU A 163 7.59 1.00 12.78
C LEU A 163 7.42 2.43 12.27
N ARG A 164 6.38 3.10 12.76
CA ARG A 164 6.15 4.53 12.58
C ARG A 164 6.59 5.28 13.83
N GLN A 165 7.34 6.36 13.64
CA GLN A 165 7.71 7.26 14.73
C GLN A 165 6.94 8.55 14.60
N GLU A 166 6.17 8.89 15.64
CA GLU A 166 5.52 10.19 15.73
C GLU A 166 6.53 11.31 16.00
N ARG A 167 6.14 12.56 15.75
CA ARG A 167 6.95 13.75 16.09
C ARG A 167 7.28 13.85 17.59
N THR A 168 6.44 13.24 18.44
CA THR A 168 6.63 13.13 19.90
C THR A 168 7.76 12.17 20.27
N GLY A 169 8.21 11.34 19.33
CA GLY A 169 9.15 10.24 19.56
C GLY A 169 8.46 8.92 19.93
N ALA A 170 7.13 8.90 20.08
CA ALA A 170 6.36 7.67 20.29
C ALA A 170 6.52 6.73 19.08
N LEU A 171 6.59 5.42 19.37
CA LEU A 171 6.71 4.38 18.36
C LEU A 171 5.40 3.62 18.25
N HIS A 172 4.96 3.42 17.00
CA HIS A 172 3.77 2.67 16.67
C HIS A 172 4.15 1.58 15.66
N ALA A 173 3.80 0.34 15.95
CA ALA A 173 3.95 -0.71 14.96
C ALA A 173 2.86 -0.59 13.91
N ALA A 174 3.15 -0.98 12.67
CA ALA A 174 2.15 -0.99 11.62
C ALA A 174 2.50 -2.05 10.59
N TRP A 175 1.49 -2.75 10.10
CA TRP A 175 1.59 -3.49 8.85
C TRP A 175 1.46 -2.50 7.70
N GLN A 176 2.47 -2.47 6.83
CA GLN A 176 2.51 -1.56 5.68
C GLN A 176 2.33 -2.36 4.39
N PRO A 177 1.54 -1.86 3.42
CA PRO A 177 1.49 -2.45 2.10
C PRO A 177 2.84 -2.28 1.41
N TRP A 178 3.40 -3.37 0.92
CA TRP A 178 4.66 -3.34 0.18
C TRP A 178 4.37 -3.05 -1.29
N MET A 179 4.61 -1.82 -1.77
CA MET A 179 4.21 -1.39 -3.12
C MET A 179 5.37 -1.24 -4.10
N HIS A 180 6.60 -1.53 -3.68
CA HIS A 180 7.82 -1.14 -4.37
C HIS A 180 8.28 -2.06 -5.51
N ASP A 181 7.40 -2.91 -6.05
CA ASP A 181 7.74 -3.71 -7.23
C ASP A 181 7.29 -3.06 -8.55
N GLY A 182 7.90 -3.45 -9.67
CA GLY A 182 7.70 -2.80 -10.97
C GLY A 182 6.27 -2.87 -11.51
N GLU A 183 5.55 -3.97 -11.27
CA GLU A 183 4.16 -4.13 -11.72
C GLU A 183 3.20 -3.27 -10.88
N TRP A 184 3.40 -3.29 -9.56
CA TRP A 184 2.59 -2.53 -8.62
C TRP A 184 2.82 -1.03 -8.72
N ASN A 185 4.06 -0.59 -8.94
CA ASN A 185 4.39 0.80 -9.22
C ASN A 185 3.59 1.33 -10.43
N ALA A 186 3.54 0.60 -11.54
CA ALA A 186 2.79 1.01 -12.73
C ALA A 186 1.27 1.06 -12.49
N ARG A 187 0.72 0.20 -11.62
CA ARG A 187 -0.68 0.24 -11.22
C ARG A 187 -0.97 1.44 -10.30
N LEU A 188 -0.06 1.71 -9.38
CA LEU A 188 -0.14 2.81 -8.43
C LEU A 188 -0.05 4.18 -9.12
N GLU A 189 0.88 4.34 -10.06
CA GLU A 189 1.02 5.55 -10.89
C GLU A 189 -0.25 5.85 -11.70
N ARG A 190 -0.87 4.82 -12.30
CA ARG A 190 -2.16 4.95 -13.00
C ARG A 190 -3.27 5.39 -12.05
N LEU A 191 -3.31 4.83 -10.83
CA LEU A 191 -4.31 5.21 -9.85
C LEU A 191 -4.14 6.67 -9.41
N ILE A 192 -2.91 7.10 -9.14
CA ILE A 192 -2.59 8.47 -8.72
C ILE A 192 -2.86 9.49 -9.83
N SER A 193 -2.45 9.19 -11.07
CA SER A 193 -2.70 10.06 -12.23
C SER A 193 -4.20 10.22 -12.54
N SER A 194 -5.04 9.30 -12.06
CA SER A 194 -6.48 9.33 -12.24
C SER A 194 -7.27 9.91 -11.05
N VAL A 195 -6.59 10.40 -9.99
CA VAL A 195 -7.26 10.92 -8.77
C VAL A 195 -8.20 12.08 -9.13
N PRO A 196 -9.52 11.93 -8.92
CA PRO A 196 -10.47 13.02 -9.12
C PRO A 196 -10.21 14.17 -8.16
N ALA A 197 -10.34 15.41 -8.64
CA ALA A 197 -10.16 16.60 -7.79
C ALA A 197 -11.11 16.58 -6.57
N SER A 198 -12.34 16.08 -6.74
CA SER A 198 -13.31 15.94 -5.65
C SER A 198 -12.87 14.94 -4.56
N ALA A 199 -12.09 13.89 -4.90
CA ALA A 199 -11.59 12.92 -3.91
C ALA A 199 -10.56 13.54 -2.96
N ARG A 200 -9.76 14.48 -3.46
CA ARG A 200 -8.68 15.18 -2.74
C ARG A 200 -9.04 16.63 -2.36
N ALA A 201 -10.33 16.94 -2.31
CA ALA A 201 -10.83 18.30 -2.06
C ALA A 201 -10.74 18.73 -0.59
N VAL A 202 -10.28 17.87 0.32
CA VAL A 202 -10.15 18.20 1.75
C VAL A 202 -9.09 19.29 1.92
N GLY A 203 -9.50 20.44 2.45
CA GLY A 203 -8.65 21.64 2.52
C GLY A 203 -7.60 21.61 3.62
N ASP A 204 -7.92 20.99 4.77
CA ASP A 204 -7.11 21.10 6.00
C ASP A 204 -5.90 20.16 6.02
N ASP A 205 -5.93 19.06 5.26
CA ASP A 205 -4.88 18.02 5.26
C ASP A 205 -3.81 18.22 4.16
N GLY A 206 -3.92 19.29 3.36
CA GLY A 206 -2.94 19.59 2.31
C GLY A 206 -2.95 18.62 1.11
N TYR A 207 -3.89 17.66 1.05
CA TYR A 207 -4.03 16.74 -0.09
C TYR A 207 -4.42 17.43 -1.41
N ALA A 208 -4.95 18.66 -1.33
CA ALA A 208 -5.28 19.47 -2.49
C ALA A 208 -4.05 19.86 -3.36
N THR A 209 -2.81 19.71 -2.85
CA THR A 209 -1.54 20.22 -3.43
C THR A 209 -0.97 19.51 -4.68
N GLY A 210 -1.79 18.80 -5.46
CA GLY A 210 -1.33 18.14 -6.70
C GLY A 210 -0.95 16.68 -6.50
N GLY A 211 -0.01 16.18 -7.30
CA GLY A 211 0.40 14.77 -7.28
C GLY A 211 0.99 14.30 -5.93
N ALA A 212 1.75 15.17 -5.25
CA ALA A 212 2.34 14.85 -3.94
C ALA A 212 1.27 14.66 -2.86
N GLY A 213 0.23 15.50 -2.84
CA GLY A 213 -0.91 15.36 -1.94
C GLY A 213 -1.73 14.09 -2.22
N ALA A 214 -1.89 13.73 -3.49
CA ALA A 214 -2.59 12.51 -3.88
C ALA A 214 -1.83 11.24 -3.47
N TRP A 215 -0.51 11.22 -3.63
CA TRP A 215 0.35 10.14 -3.12
C TRP A 215 0.18 10.00 -1.60
N ALA A 216 0.37 11.08 -0.84
CA ALA A 216 0.29 11.05 0.61
C ALA A 216 -1.09 10.58 1.13
N MET A 217 -2.17 10.99 0.46
CA MET A 217 -3.53 10.53 0.79
C MET A 217 -3.68 9.03 0.53
N LEU A 218 -3.19 8.55 -0.61
CA LEU A 218 -3.31 7.15 -1.01
C LEU A 218 -2.45 6.23 -0.13
N GLU A 219 -1.22 6.64 0.18
CA GLU A 219 -0.32 5.96 1.09
C GLU A 219 -0.94 5.82 2.49
N ASP A 220 -1.49 6.91 3.04
CA ASP A 220 -2.15 6.88 4.36
C ASP A 220 -3.41 6.00 4.35
N CYS A 221 -4.27 6.11 3.33
CA CYS A 221 -5.51 5.33 3.29
C CYS A 221 -5.25 3.84 3.06
N LEU A 222 -4.37 3.47 2.12
CA LEU A 222 -4.00 2.07 1.89
C LEU A 222 -3.30 1.50 3.11
N GLY A 223 -2.31 2.23 3.64
CA GLY A 223 -1.56 1.84 4.83
C GLY A 223 -2.48 1.50 6.00
N ARG A 224 -3.45 2.38 6.30
CA ARG A 224 -4.35 2.19 7.45
C ARG A 224 -5.43 1.15 7.23
N MET A 225 -5.99 1.06 6.01
CA MET A 225 -6.97 0.02 5.72
C MET A 225 -6.31 -1.37 5.78
N VAL A 226 -5.16 -1.54 5.13
CA VAL A 226 -4.40 -2.80 5.13
C VAL A 226 -3.97 -3.17 6.55
N ASP A 227 -3.39 -2.23 7.31
CA ASP A 227 -2.99 -2.48 8.70
C ASP A 227 -4.15 -2.98 9.56
N ALA A 228 -5.32 -2.32 9.46
CA ALA A 228 -6.49 -2.71 10.23
C ALA A 228 -7.01 -4.10 9.85
N GLN A 229 -7.02 -4.46 8.56
CA GLN A 229 -7.46 -5.79 8.13
C GLN A 229 -6.50 -6.90 8.58
N VAL A 230 -5.19 -6.66 8.47
CA VAL A 230 -4.18 -7.64 8.92
C VAL A 230 -4.31 -7.86 10.43
N ARG A 231 -4.43 -6.79 11.22
CA ARG A 231 -4.64 -6.88 12.67
C ARG A 231 -5.91 -7.61 13.05
N ASP A 232 -7.02 -7.35 12.34
CA ASP A 232 -8.27 -8.06 12.59
C ASP A 232 -8.13 -9.57 12.34
N ALA A 233 -7.40 -9.98 11.31
CA ALA A 233 -7.10 -11.40 11.04
C ALA A 233 -6.21 -12.02 12.15
N LEU A 234 -5.12 -11.34 12.53
CA LEU A 234 -4.20 -11.82 13.57
C LEU A 234 -4.87 -11.91 14.95
N SER A 235 -5.71 -10.93 15.28
CA SER A 235 -6.49 -10.90 16.52
C SER A 235 -7.55 -12.00 16.55
N ALA A 236 -8.21 -12.29 15.42
CA ALA A 236 -9.19 -13.38 15.32
C ALA A 236 -8.56 -14.76 15.52
N GLU A 237 -7.33 -14.96 15.06
CA GLU A 237 -6.55 -16.19 15.23
C GLU A 237 -5.74 -16.22 16.53
N THR A 238 -5.89 -15.22 17.40
CA THR A 238 -5.22 -15.13 18.72
C THR A 238 -3.69 -15.21 18.63
N TYR A 239 -3.08 -14.62 17.59
CA TYR A 239 -1.62 -14.66 17.39
C TYR A 239 -0.83 -14.02 18.53
N ILE A 240 -1.45 -13.14 19.31
CA ILE A 240 -0.84 -12.51 20.48
C ILE A 240 -0.37 -13.53 21.52
N ASP A 241 -0.97 -14.72 21.59
CA ASP A 241 -0.58 -15.79 22.53
C ASP A 241 0.84 -16.32 22.25
N ALA A 242 1.38 -16.12 21.04
CA ALA A 242 2.74 -16.51 20.69
C ALA A 242 3.82 -15.79 21.50
N ILE A 243 3.48 -14.65 22.12
CA ILE A 243 4.38 -13.87 22.98
C ILE A 243 3.90 -13.82 24.44
N ASP A 244 2.99 -14.71 24.85
CA ASP A 244 2.53 -14.76 26.23
C ASP A 244 3.68 -15.05 27.19
N GLY A 245 3.69 -14.36 28.33
CA GLY A 245 4.76 -14.40 29.32
C GLY A 245 6.07 -13.68 28.95
N ALA A 246 6.17 -13.09 27.74
CA ALA A 246 7.35 -12.32 27.34
C ALA A 246 7.33 -10.88 27.89
N ASP A 247 8.50 -10.35 28.28
CA ASP A 247 8.61 -9.01 28.87
C ASP A 247 8.88 -7.94 27.79
N GLN A 248 7.82 -7.19 27.45
CA GLN A 248 7.89 -6.06 26.50
C GLN A 248 8.85 -4.94 26.94
N ALA A 249 9.09 -4.76 28.24
CA ALA A 249 9.99 -3.71 28.72
C ALA A 249 11.47 -4.11 28.65
N ALA A 250 11.73 -5.42 28.58
CA ALA A 250 13.08 -5.98 28.50
C ALA A 250 13.52 -6.27 27.05
N ASP A 251 12.59 -6.64 26.16
CA ASP A 251 12.91 -7.01 24.78
C ASP A 251 12.20 -6.10 23.75
N PRO A 252 12.94 -5.29 22.95
CA PRO A 252 12.36 -4.41 21.93
C PRO A 252 11.65 -5.17 20.81
N HIS A 253 12.03 -6.42 20.49
CA HIS A 253 11.36 -7.22 19.48
C HIS A 253 9.99 -7.70 19.98
N VAL A 254 9.90 -8.11 21.26
CA VAL A 254 8.63 -8.47 21.91
C VAL A 254 7.71 -7.25 21.98
N ALA A 255 8.24 -6.07 22.32
CA ALA A 255 7.45 -4.83 22.31
C ALA A 255 6.90 -4.49 20.92
N TRP A 256 7.69 -4.72 19.87
CA TRP A 256 7.24 -4.51 18.48
C TRP A 256 6.19 -5.52 18.06
N LEU A 257 6.39 -6.82 18.35
CA LEU A 257 5.42 -7.87 18.07
C LEU A 257 4.10 -7.64 18.82
N ALA A 258 4.16 -7.25 20.10
CA ALA A 258 2.97 -6.88 20.88
C ALA A 258 2.17 -5.76 20.20
N GLY A 259 2.86 -4.79 19.61
CA GLY A 259 2.24 -3.72 18.83
C GLY A 259 1.72 -4.15 17.45
N LEU A 260 2.08 -5.32 16.91
CA LEU A 260 1.66 -5.82 15.59
C LEU A 260 0.54 -6.87 15.64
N LEU A 261 0.53 -7.70 16.69
CA LEU A 261 -0.26 -8.94 16.74
C LEU A 261 -1.67 -8.75 17.31
N ASP A 262 -2.02 -7.56 17.79
CA ASP A 262 -3.36 -7.23 18.29
C ASP A 262 -3.83 -5.86 17.75
N ARG A 263 -4.98 -5.37 18.25
CA ARG A 263 -5.60 -4.11 17.79
C ARG A 263 -4.86 -2.84 18.20
N GLY A 264 -4.07 -2.89 19.26
CA GLY A 264 -3.24 -1.77 19.71
C GLY A 264 -1.97 -1.65 18.86
N ASP A 265 -1.54 -0.42 18.57
CA ASP A 265 -0.34 -0.16 17.76
C ASP A 265 0.85 0.39 18.55
N SER A 266 0.65 0.79 19.80
CA SER A 266 1.69 1.41 20.62
C SER A 266 2.82 0.42 20.95
N VAL A 267 4.06 0.84 20.76
CA VAL A 267 5.25 0.05 21.11
C VAL A 267 5.87 0.59 22.39
N VAL A 268 5.98 -0.27 23.40
CA VAL A 268 6.68 0.06 24.65
C VAL A 268 8.15 0.25 24.35
N GLN A 269 8.70 1.42 24.71
CA GLN A 269 10.13 1.69 24.52
C GLN A 269 10.92 1.20 25.75
N PRO A 270 11.91 0.31 25.58
CA PRO A 270 12.79 -0.08 26.68
C PRO A 270 13.55 1.11 27.24
N LYS A 271 13.83 1.09 28.56
CA LYS A 271 14.53 2.20 29.25
C LYS A 271 15.99 2.38 28.81
N SER A 272 16.62 1.34 28.27
CA SER A 272 17.88 1.43 27.53
C SER A 272 17.56 1.71 26.06
N LEU A 273 17.79 2.95 25.65
CA LEU A 273 17.41 3.50 24.37
C LEU A 273 18.28 2.91 23.24
N ASP A 274 18.02 1.67 22.85
CA ASP A 274 18.65 1.14 21.66
C ASP A 274 17.87 1.63 20.44
N GLN A 275 18.36 2.71 19.82
CA GLN A 275 17.88 3.18 18.51
C GLN A 275 18.14 2.15 17.38
N SER A 276 18.63 0.95 17.71
CA SER A 276 18.84 -0.15 16.79
C SER A 276 17.55 -0.62 16.14
N LEU A 277 16.45 -0.82 16.86
CA LEU A 277 15.28 -1.52 16.29
C LEU A 277 14.71 -0.79 15.07
N LEU A 278 14.48 0.52 15.16
CA LEU A 278 13.94 1.28 14.04
C LEU A 278 14.91 1.30 12.84
N LYS A 279 16.23 1.37 13.09
CA LYS A 279 17.25 1.25 12.03
C LYS A 279 17.29 -0.15 11.42
N LEU A 280 17.17 -1.19 12.24
CA LEU A 280 17.13 -2.59 11.82
C LEU A 280 15.92 -2.86 10.95
N VAL A 281 14.72 -2.43 11.38
CA VAL A 281 13.48 -2.57 10.61
C VAL A 281 13.58 -1.84 9.27
N ARG A 282 14.03 -0.58 9.27
CA ARG A 282 14.23 0.17 8.01
C ARG A 282 15.27 -0.47 7.10
N SER A 283 16.38 -0.97 7.65
CA SER A 283 17.40 -1.65 6.87
C SER A 283 16.89 -2.96 6.29
N TRP A 284 16.09 -3.71 7.04
CA TRP A 284 15.47 -4.94 6.58
C TRP A 284 14.46 -4.68 5.46
N ILE A 285 13.59 -3.67 5.61
CA ILE A 285 12.64 -3.25 4.57
C ILE A 285 13.38 -2.74 3.33
N GLY A 286 14.41 -1.90 3.49
CA GLY A 286 15.21 -1.40 2.37
C GLY A 286 15.90 -2.53 1.57
N ASN A 287 16.36 -3.60 2.24
CA ASN A 287 16.88 -4.77 1.55
C ASN A 287 15.83 -5.48 0.69
N LEU A 288 14.53 -5.40 1.04
CA LEU A 288 13.44 -5.95 0.20
C LEU A 288 13.21 -5.10 -1.06
N GLU A 289 13.42 -3.79 -0.96
CA GLU A 289 13.27 -2.84 -2.07
C GLU A 289 14.44 -2.98 -3.07
N ASP A 290 15.67 -3.11 -2.57
CA ASP A 290 16.89 -3.29 -3.38
C ASP A 290 16.86 -4.55 -4.27
N ILE A 291 16.12 -5.60 -3.86
CA ILE A 291 15.97 -6.83 -4.66
C ILE A 291 15.25 -6.53 -5.99
N ASN A 292 14.42 -5.48 -6.04
CA ASN A 292 13.52 -5.26 -7.16
C ASN A 292 13.92 -4.13 -8.11
N GLU A 293 14.73 -3.16 -7.66
CA GLU A 293 15.30 -2.12 -8.53
C GLU A 293 16.26 -2.67 -9.60
N SER A 294 16.82 -3.87 -9.39
CA SER A 294 17.79 -4.52 -10.30
C SER A 294 17.21 -5.70 -11.11
N SER A 295 15.90 -5.73 -11.36
CA SER A 295 15.17 -6.95 -11.76
C SER A 295 15.29 -7.40 -13.23
N ALA A 296 16.39 -7.11 -13.93
CA ALA A 296 16.66 -7.77 -15.21
C ALA A 296 17.14 -9.22 -15.03
N TRP A 297 17.85 -9.50 -13.93
CA TRP A 297 18.47 -10.80 -13.67
C TRP A 297 18.32 -11.18 -12.19
N ARG A 298 18.17 -12.47 -11.93
CA ARG A 298 18.10 -13.08 -10.60
C ARG A 298 19.13 -14.21 -10.51
N LEU A 299 19.74 -14.36 -9.34
CA LEU A 299 20.60 -15.50 -9.07
C LEU A 299 19.77 -16.79 -9.13
N ARG A 300 20.28 -17.77 -9.87
CA ARG A 300 19.71 -19.11 -9.98
C ARG A 300 20.79 -20.13 -9.61
N PHE A 301 20.42 -21.01 -8.67
CA PHE A 301 21.18 -22.21 -8.36
C PHE A 301 20.63 -23.36 -9.20
N GLU A 302 21.51 -24.12 -9.85
CA GLU A 302 21.15 -25.34 -10.54
C GLU A 302 21.89 -26.50 -9.90
N LEU A 303 21.13 -27.40 -9.28
CA LEU A 303 21.66 -28.56 -8.57
C LEU A 303 21.68 -29.77 -9.52
N HIS A 304 22.87 -30.33 -9.73
CA HIS A 304 23.10 -31.49 -10.58
C HIS A 304 23.15 -32.76 -9.73
N GLU A 305 22.26 -33.69 -10.06
CA GLU A 305 22.22 -35.00 -9.41
C GLU A 305 23.50 -35.79 -9.73
N PRO A 306 24.18 -36.34 -8.72
CA PRO A 306 25.34 -37.17 -8.95
C PRO A 306 24.98 -38.43 -9.76
N PRO A 307 25.92 -38.96 -10.55
CA PRO A 307 25.66 -40.14 -11.36
C PRO A 307 25.31 -41.36 -10.48
N SER A 308 24.27 -42.09 -10.86
CA SER A 308 23.86 -43.30 -10.14
C SER A 308 24.96 -44.38 -10.20
N SER A 309 25.57 -44.70 -9.06
CA SER A 309 26.49 -45.84 -8.94
C SER A 309 25.78 -47.06 -8.33
N GLU A 310 26.10 -48.26 -8.82
CA GLU A 310 25.54 -49.52 -8.30
C GLU A 310 26.04 -49.84 -6.88
N GLU A 311 27.18 -49.28 -6.47
CA GLU A 311 27.70 -49.38 -5.10
C GLU A 311 27.37 -48.09 -4.32
N PRO A 312 26.86 -48.18 -3.08
CA PRO A 312 26.63 -47.01 -2.25
C PRO A 312 27.99 -46.43 -1.82
N VAL A 313 28.41 -45.38 -2.52
CA VAL A 313 29.58 -44.59 -2.15
C VAL A 313 29.17 -43.73 -0.96
N ALA A 314 29.84 -43.90 0.18
CA ALA A 314 29.75 -42.92 1.26
C ALA A 314 30.41 -41.63 0.74
N ASP A 315 29.71 -40.49 0.87
CA ASP A 315 30.12 -39.15 0.42
C ASP A 315 29.94 -38.85 -1.08
N VAL A 316 28.75 -39.11 -1.62
CA VAL A 316 28.36 -38.60 -2.94
C VAL A 316 28.19 -37.07 -2.89
N LEU A 317 28.98 -36.37 -3.71
CA LEU A 317 28.94 -34.92 -3.89
C LEU A 317 27.96 -34.53 -4.99
N TRP A 318 27.12 -33.55 -4.69
CA TRP A 318 26.21 -32.88 -5.62
C TRP A 318 26.89 -31.62 -6.13
N HIS A 319 26.83 -31.36 -7.43
CA HIS A 319 27.37 -30.11 -7.96
C HIS A 319 26.26 -29.06 -8.06
N CYS A 320 26.47 -27.86 -7.53
CA CYS A 320 25.54 -26.74 -7.65
C CYS A 320 26.19 -25.65 -8.50
N SER A 321 25.69 -25.41 -9.72
CA SER A 321 26.20 -24.34 -10.58
C SER A 321 25.45 -23.02 -10.41
N PHE A 322 26.15 -21.92 -10.62
CA PHE A 322 25.63 -20.56 -10.46
C PHE A 322 25.28 -19.93 -11.80
N HIS A 323 24.15 -19.23 -11.82
CA HIS A 323 23.60 -18.63 -13.03
C HIS A 323 22.89 -17.32 -12.73
N LEU A 324 22.77 -16.48 -13.76
CA LEU A 324 21.81 -15.37 -13.78
C LEU A 324 20.67 -15.69 -14.73
N ALA A 325 19.42 -15.59 -14.26
CA ALA A 325 18.23 -15.82 -15.05
C ALA A 325 17.29 -14.61 -15.05
N ASP A 326 16.55 -14.38 -16.13
CA ASP A 326 15.47 -13.38 -16.12
C ASP A 326 14.34 -13.79 -15.16
N PRO A 327 13.49 -12.87 -14.70
CA PRO A 327 12.40 -13.20 -13.77
C PRO A 327 11.43 -14.28 -14.27
N ALA A 328 11.27 -14.43 -15.59
CA ALA A 328 10.44 -15.47 -16.19
C ALA A 328 11.16 -16.82 -16.36
N GLY A 329 12.47 -16.89 -16.09
CA GLY A 329 13.30 -18.09 -16.22
C GLY A 329 13.49 -18.58 -17.66
N THR A 330 13.18 -17.73 -18.65
CA THR A 330 13.27 -18.05 -20.08
C THR A 330 14.69 -17.93 -20.62
N THR A 331 15.47 -17.02 -20.05
CA THR A 331 16.85 -16.74 -20.42
C THR A 331 17.72 -16.96 -19.22
N THR A 332 18.72 -17.83 -19.34
CA THR A 332 19.72 -18.10 -18.30
C THR A 332 21.11 -17.86 -18.88
N VAL A 333 22.00 -17.31 -18.07
CA VAL A 333 23.41 -17.06 -18.41
C VAL A 333 24.27 -17.71 -17.34
N ASP A 334 25.08 -18.68 -17.76
CA ASP A 334 25.96 -19.42 -16.86
C ASP A 334 27.11 -18.53 -16.35
N ALA A 335 27.47 -18.68 -15.07
CA ALA A 335 28.58 -17.96 -14.46
C ALA A 335 29.89 -18.12 -15.26
N GLU A 336 30.20 -19.33 -15.72
CA GLU A 336 31.37 -19.59 -16.57
C GLU A 336 31.40 -18.70 -17.82
N GLN A 337 30.25 -18.48 -18.45
CA GLN A 337 30.16 -17.61 -19.63
C GLN A 337 30.31 -16.14 -19.28
N ILE A 338 29.86 -15.72 -18.09
CA ILE A 338 30.00 -14.35 -17.59
C ILE A 338 31.49 -14.05 -17.40
N TRP A 339 32.19 -14.89 -16.65
CA TRP A 339 33.61 -14.72 -16.34
C TRP A 339 34.51 -14.84 -17.58
N ALA A 340 34.24 -15.80 -18.47
CA ALA A 340 34.99 -15.94 -19.72
C ALA A 340 34.87 -14.71 -20.65
N LYS A 341 33.71 -14.02 -20.63
CA LYS A 341 33.49 -12.78 -21.40
C LYS A 341 34.09 -11.55 -20.72
N ALA A 342 34.15 -11.52 -19.39
CA ALA A 342 34.77 -10.46 -18.61
C ALA A 342 36.32 -10.48 -18.72
N GLY A 343 36.94 -11.67 -18.77
CA GLY A 343 38.39 -11.86 -18.86
C GLY A 343 39.08 -11.42 -20.17
N GLY A 344 38.36 -10.77 -21.11
CA GLY A 344 39.00 -10.07 -22.23
C GLY A 344 39.40 -10.91 -23.46
N GLY A 345 38.59 -11.90 -23.86
CA GLY A 345 38.72 -12.57 -25.17
C GLY A 345 38.32 -11.69 -26.37
N LYS A 346 38.36 -12.21 -27.61
CA LYS A 346 38.12 -11.52 -28.93
C LYS A 346 36.80 -10.72 -29.09
N HIS A 347 36.02 -10.51 -28.03
CA HIS A 347 34.70 -9.86 -28.00
C HIS A 347 34.65 -8.63 -27.07
N ALA A 348 35.60 -7.69 -27.22
CA ALA A 348 35.69 -6.46 -26.41
C ALA A 348 34.39 -5.61 -26.36
N LYS A 349 33.49 -5.74 -27.35
CA LYS A 349 32.19 -5.04 -27.36
C LYS A 349 31.23 -5.48 -26.25
N ASN A 350 31.42 -6.67 -25.67
CA ASN A 350 30.55 -7.21 -24.63
C ASN A 350 31.23 -7.31 -23.25
N ALA A 351 32.51 -6.91 -23.13
CA ALA A 351 33.28 -7.04 -21.89
C ALA A 351 32.69 -6.20 -20.76
N ALA A 352 32.35 -4.93 -21.01
CA ALA A 352 31.75 -4.06 -19.99
C ALA A 352 30.42 -4.60 -19.45
N ARG A 353 29.57 -5.17 -20.32
CA ARG A 353 28.31 -5.81 -19.90
C ARG A 353 28.57 -7.11 -19.11
N ALA A 354 29.61 -7.86 -19.46
CA ALA A 354 29.98 -9.07 -18.73
C ALA A 354 30.58 -8.73 -17.35
N GLU A 355 31.36 -7.66 -17.23
CA GLU A 355 31.83 -7.13 -15.94
C GLU A 355 30.67 -6.68 -15.07
N GLU A 356 29.68 -5.97 -15.62
CA GLU A 356 28.46 -5.57 -14.91
C GLU A 356 27.67 -6.80 -14.41
N MET A 357 27.47 -7.81 -15.27
CA MET A 357 26.81 -9.06 -14.86
C MET A 357 27.64 -9.85 -13.85
N GLY A 358 28.97 -9.81 -13.92
CA GLY A 358 29.85 -10.44 -12.92
C GLY A 358 29.75 -9.75 -11.56
N ALA A 359 29.77 -8.42 -11.54
CA ALA A 359 29.54 -7.63 -10.33
C ALA A 359 28.16 -7.91 -9.73
N LEU A 360 27.13 -8.03 -10.58
CA LEU A 360 25.77 -8.42 -10.16
C LEU A 360 25.75 -9.83 -9.57
N LEU A 361 26.38 -10.81 -10.22
CA LEU A 361 26.48 -12.19 -9.74
C LEU A 361 27.14 -12.25 -8.35
N LEU A 362 28.24 -11.52 -8.14
CA LEU A 362 28.91 -11.44 -6.84
C LEU A 362 28.05 -10.75 -5.77
N ALA A 363 27.34 -9.69 -6.14
CA ALA A 363 26.44 -9.00 -5.23
C ALA A 363 25.29 -9.92 -4.78
N GLU A 364 24.69 -10.68 -5.70
CA GLU A 364 23.62 -11.63 -5.36
C GLU A 364 24.14 -12.84 -4.59
N LEU A 365 25.33 -13.38 -4.90
CA LEU A 365 25.95 -14.44 -4.11
C LEU A 365 26.27 -13.97 -2.67
N SER A 366 26.81 -12.75 -2.53
CA SER A 366 27.07 -12.12 -1.23
C SER A 366 25.79 -11.85 -0.43
N ARG A 367 24.66 -11.67 -1.12
CA ARG A 367 23.35 -11.55 -0.49
C ARG A 367 22.85 -12.92 -0.05
N ALA A 368 22.95 -13.93 -0.91
CA ALA A 368 22.53 -15.30 -0.63
C ALA A 368 23.33 -15.94 0.51
N SER A 369 24.62 -15.62 0.65
CA SER A 369 25.46 -16.14 1.74
C SER A 369 24.99 -15.72 3.14
N ARG A 370 24.27 -14.59 3.26
CA ARG A 370 23.67 -14.17 4.53
C ARG A 370 22.59 -15.13 5.04
N THR A 371 21.90 -15.80 4.12
CA THR A 371 20.89 -16.82 4.44
C THR A 371 21.49 -18.21 4.49
N TRP A 372 22.44 -18.50 3.60
CA TRP A 372 23.10 -19.80 3.47
C TRP A 372 24.63 -19.64 3.53
N PRO A 373 25.23 -19.62 4.75
CA PRO A 373 26.64 -19.29 4.95
C PRO A 373 27.64 -20.19 4.23
N VAL A 374 27.22 -21.39 3.80
CA VAL A 374 28.08 -22.32 3.03
C VAL A 374 28.56 -21.67 1.72
N LEU A 375 27.81 -20.70 1.16
CA LEU A 375 28.21 -19.96 -0.04
C LEU A 375 29.42 -19.03 0.18
N GLU A 376 29.82 -18.75 1.42
CA GLU A 376 31.00 -17.91 1.69
C GLU A 376 32.27 -18.52 1.11
N GLU A 377 32.40 -19.85 1.08
CA GLU A 377 33.54 -20.55 0.48
C GLU A 377 33.69 -20.22 -1.01
N SER A 378 32.57 -20.16 -1.75
CA SER A 378 32.59 -19.78 -3.17
C SER A 378 32.92 -18.30 -3.38
N LEU A 379 32.60 -17.42 -2.45
CA LEU A 379 32.91 -15.99 -2.55
C LEU A 379 34.40 -15.67 -2.35
N GLU A 380 35.19 -16.61 -1.82
CA GLU A 380 36.64 -16.50 -1.75
C GLU A 380 37.32 -16.71 -3.11
N GLU A 381 36.63 -17.36 -4.05
CA GLU A 381 37.11 -17.55 -5.42
C GLU A 381 37.02 -16.26 -6.24
N SER A 382 37.95 -16.08 -7.17
CA SER A 382 37.95 -14.90 -8.05
C SER A 382 36.82 -14.91 -9.08
N ASP A 383 36.44 -16.09 -9.58
CA ASP A 383 35.44 -16.30 -10.63
C ASP A 383 34.47 -17.43 -10.23
N PRO A 384 33.59 -17.23 -9.22
CA PRO A 384 32.75 -18.30 -8.70
C PRO A 384 31.76 -18.81 -9.76
N CYS A 385 31.84 -20.11 -10.05
CA CYS A 385 31.00 -20.79 -11.06
C CYS A 385 30.01 -21.79 -10.47
N GLY A 386 30.28 -22.27 -9.26
CA GLY A 386 29.47 -23.28 -8.58
C GLY A 386 30.17 -23.77 -7.32
N MET A 387 29.61 -24.82 -6.71
CA MET A 387 30.22 -25.50 -5.57
C MET A 387 29.77 -26.95 -5.44
N ASP A 388 30.57 -27.74 -4.76
CA ASP A 388 30.23 -29.12 -4.43
C ASP A 388 29.58 -29.20 -3.04
N LEU A 389 28.46 -29.89 -2.97
CA LEU A 389 27.62 -30.02 -1.79
C LEU A 389 27.56 -31.48 -1.35
N THR A 390 27.61 -31.74 -0.05
CA THR A 390 27.18 -33.03 0.48
C THR A 390 25.69 -33.24 0.22
N THR A 391 25.24 -34.49 0.19
CA THR A 391 23.80 -34.79 0.06
C THR A 391 22.95 -34.03 1.09
N LYS A 392 23.43 -33.88 2.34
CA LYS A 392 22.73 -33.10 3.37
C LYS A 392 22.61 -31.62 3.01
N GLN A 393 23.68 -31.00 2.51
CA GLN A 393 23.66 -29.60 2.08
C GLN A 393 22.77 -29.40 0.84
N ALA A 394 22.80 -30.34 -0.11
CA ALA A 394 21.96 -30.32 -1.31
C ALA A 394 20.46 -30.35 -0.96
N TYR A 395 20.04 -31.23 -0.06
CA TYR A 395 18.64 -31.26 0.41
C TYR A 395 18.25 -30.00 1.19
N ALA A 396 19.17 -29.45 1.98
CA ALA A 396 18.89 -28.26 2.77
C ALA A 396 18.90 -26.97 1.93
N LEU A 397 19.50 -26.97 0.73
CA LEU A 397 19.34 -25.91 -0.27
C LEU A 397 17.92 -25.92 -0.90
N LEU A 398 17.28 -27.08 -0.96
CA LEU A 398 15.94 -27.28 -1.54
C LEU A 398 14.79 -27.08 -0.51
N ALA A 399 15.12 -27.01 0.78
CA ALA A 399 14.18 -26.88 1.88
C ALA A 399 13.94 -25.40 2.21
#